data_AF-A0A954LNC6-F1
#
_entry.id   AF-A0A954LNC6-F1
#
_cell.length_a   1.000
_cell.length_b   1.000
_cell.length_c   1.000
_cell.angle_alpha   90.00
_cell.angle_beta   90.00
_cell.angle_gamma   90.00
#
_symmetry.space_group_name_H-M   'P 1'
#
loop_
_entity.id
_entity.type
_entity.pdbx_description
1 polymer ?
#
loop_
_entity_poly.entity_id
_entity_poly.type
_entity_poly.pdbx_seq_one_letter_code
_entity_poly.pdbx_strand_id
1 'polypeptide(L)'
;MKKSTGMLFAMALFIGASSTIQAEDASGPDQVRAAVQGICPVSGVKLGDHGKPIKAKIGQEEVFLCCKGCLQGKVNAKHWGTIHANFAKAQAKCHVMDKP
;
A
#
# COMPACT_ATOMS: atom_id res chain seq x y z
N MET A 1 -35.69 31.01 40.85
CA MET A 1 -35.74 29.67 41.49
C MET A 1 -35.19 28.67 40.46
N LYS A 2 -33.88 28.49 40.24
CA LYS A 2 -32.89 27.65 40.95
C LYS A 2 -33.37 26.23 41.29
N LYS A 3 -32.93 25.25 40.48
CA LYS A 3 -32.36 23.91 40.78
C LYS A 3 -32.22 23.16 39.43
N SER A 4 -31.04 23.06 38.81
CA SER A 4 -29.87 22.23 39.15
C SER A 4 -30.13 20.73 38.97
N THR A 5 -29.11 20.03 38.43
CA THR A 5 -28.88 18.57 38.30
C THR A 5 -29.10 18.06 36.86
N GLY A 6 -28.13 17.54 36.12
CA GLY A 6 -26.69 17.31 36.27
C GLY A 6 -26.23 16.70 34.94
N MET A 7 -25.32 17.31 34.20
CA MET A 7 -23.90 16.91 34.16
C MET A 7 -23.64 15.45 34.56
N LEU A 8 -24.05 14.52 33.71
CA LEU A 8 -23.47 13.17 33.66
C LEU A 8 -22.41 13.12 32.57
N PHE A 9 -21.19 13.31 33.07
CA PHE A 9 -19.91 12.74 32.64
C PHE A 9 -19.80 12.08 31.25
N ALA A 10 -18.89 12.67 30.48
CA ALA A 10 -18.11 12.04 29.44
C ALA A 10 -17.46 10.72 29.90
N MET A 11 -17.52 9.69 29.05
CA MET A 11 -16.43 8.75 28.74
C MET A 11 -16.97 7.70 27.75
N ALA A 12 -17.12 8.08 26.48
CA ALA A 12 -17.06 7.07 25.42
C ALA A 12 -15.57 6.82 25.16
N LEU A 13 -15.05 5.74 25.76
CA LEU A 13 -13.74 5.20 25.51
C LEU A 13 -13.58 4.94 24.00
N PHE A 14 -12.73 5.72 23.34
CA PHE A 14 -12.17 5.36 22.03
C PHE A 14 -11.22 4.17 22.25
N ILE A 15 -11.78 2.96 22.21
CA ILE A 15 -11.00 1.72 22.30
C ILE A 15 -10.29 1.52 20.96
N GLY A 16 -8.97 1.69 20.98
CA GLY A 16 -8.00 0.89 20.22
C GLY A 16 -7.92 1.08 18.70
N ALA A 17 -7.09 2.01 18.25
CA ALA A 17 -6.46 1.91 16.94
C ALA A 17 -5.41 0.78 16.94
N SER A 18 -5.87 -0.47 16.77
CA SER A 18 -4.96 -1.60 16.55
C SER A 18 -4.33 -1.48 15.17
N SER A 19 -3.04 -1.14 15.15
CA SER A 19 -2.21 -1.15 13.95
C SER A 19 -1.83 -2.59 13.60
N THR A 20 -2.78 -3.37 13.10
CA THR A 20 -2.43 -4.60 12.39
C THR A 20 -1.84 -4.19 11.05
N ILE A 21 -0.62 -4.64 10.76
CA ILE A 21 -0.08 -4.61 9.40
C ILE A 21 -1.02 -5.51 8.58
N GLN A 22 -1.94 -4.91 7.83
CA GLN A 22 -2.86 -5.62 6.95
C GLN A 22 -2.07 -6.07 5.71
N ALA A 23 -1.52 -7.28 5.78
CA ALA A 23 -1.14 -8.02 4.59
C ALA A 23 -2.43 -8.55 3.95
N GLU A 24 -3.09 -7.70 3.16
CA GLU A 24 -4.26 -8.08 2.38
C GLU A 24 -3.83 -8.65 1.03
N ASP A 25 -4.49 -9.73 0.65
CA ASP A 25 -4.41 -10.32 -0.67
C ASP A 25 -4.92 -9.30 -1.72
N ALA A 26 -4.07 -8.74 -2.58
CA ALA A 26 -4.38 -7.69 -3.58
C ALA A 26 -5.80 -7.74 -4.22
N SER A 27 -6.61 -6.70 -3.99
CA SER A 27 -7.93 -6.47 -4.62
C SER A 27 -7.82 -6.19 -6.13
N GLY A 28 -8.93 -5.97 -6.84
CA GLY A 28 -8.93 -5.65 -8.27
C GLY A 28 -8.01 -4.46 -8.66
N PRO A 29 -8.15 -3.28 -8.02
CA PRO A 29 -7.24 -2.15 -8.21
C PRO A 29 -5.78 -2.48 -7.86
N ASP A 30 -5.55 -3.26 -6.81
CA ASP A 30 -4.21 -3.65 -6.41
C ASP A 30 -3.56 -4.61 -7.43
N GLN A 31 -4.33 -5.48 -8.07
CA GLN A 31 -3.81 -6.35 -9.15
C GLN A 31 -3.31 -5.52 -10.33
N VAL A 32 -4.04 -4.48 -10.73
CA VAL A 32 -3.59 -3.56 -11.79
C VAL A 32 -2.32 -2.84 -11.36
N ARG A 33 -2.27 -2.32 -10.13
CA ARG A 33 -1.08 -1.63 -9.60
C ARG A 33 0.13 -2.56 -9.48
N ALA A 34 -0.07 -3.81 -9.05
CA ALA A 34 0.98 -4.82 -8.97
C ALA A 34 1.49 -5.21 -10.37
N ALA A 35 0.60 -5.32 -11.35
CA ALA A 35 0.99 -5.56 -12.75
C ALA A 35 1.81 -4.39 -13.33
N VAL A 36 1.44 -3.15 -13.03
CA VAL A 36 2.22 -1.96 -13.41
C VAL A 36 3.57 -1.95 -12.71
N GLN A 37 3.61 -2.22 -11.39
CA GLN A 37 4.87 -2.31 -10.66
C GLN A 37 5.82 -3.33 -11.30
N GLY A 38 5.28 -4.49 -11.68
CA GLY A 38 5.95 -5.51 -12.50
C GLY A 38 6.95 -6.38 -11.76
N ILE A 39 7.81 -5.78 -10.90
CA ILE A 39 8.87 -6.50 -10.17
C ILE A 39 8.82 -6.28 -8.67
N CYS A 40 9.39 -7.21 -7.91
CA CYS A 40 9.59 -7.07 -6.48
C CYS A 40 10.74 -6.09 -6.16
N PRO A 41 10.56 -5.12 -5.25
CA PRO A 41 11.61 -4.15 -4.88
C PRO A 41 12.81 -4.80 -4.17
N VAL A 42 12.63 -5.99 -3.59
CA VAL A 42 13.68 -6.74 -2.88
C VAL A 42 14.43 -7.65 -3.85
N SER A 43 13.75 -8.62 -4.45
CA SER A 43 14.39 -9.65 -5.27
C SER A 43 14.59 -9.27 -6.74
N GLY A 44 13.82 -8.32 -7.27
CA GLY A 44 13.80 -7.98 -8.70
C GLY A 44 13.05 -8.98 -9.58
N VAL A 45 12.52 -10.06 -9.00
CA VAL A 45 11.72 -11.06 -9.71
C VAL A 45 10.34 -10.49 -10.04
N LYS A 46 9.73 -11.00 -11.11
CA LYS A 46 8.40 -10.58 -11.56
C LYS A 46 7.33 -10.90 -10.51
N LEU A 47 6.42 -9.95 -10.30
CA LEU A 47 5.27 -10.16 -9.43
C LEU A 47 4.29 -11.15 -10.08
N GLY A 48 3.81 -12.12 -9.30
CA GLY A 48 2.95 -13.21 -9.77
C GLY A 48 3.66 -14.57 -9.86
N ASP A 49 4.99 -14.60 -10.04
CA ASP A 49 5.75 -15.85 -10.18
C ASP A 49 5.75 -16.72 -8.91
N HIS A 50 5.48 -16.11 -7.76
CA HIS A 50 5.42 -16.77 -6.44
C HIS A 50 4.00 -16.75 -5.85
N GLY A 51 2.98 -16.57 -6.70
CA GLY A 51 1.59 -16.43 -6.29
C GLY A 51 1.16 -14.97 -6.14
N LYS A 52 0.09 -14.75 -5.37
CA LYS A 52 -0.53 -13.43 -5.22
C LYS A 52 0.46 -12.44 -4.58
N PRO A 53 0.72 -11.28 -5.20
CA PRO A 53 1.59 -10.27 -4.60
C PRO A 53 1.04 -9.76 -3.27
N ILE A 54 1.95 -9.54 -2.31
CA ILE A 54 1.62 -9.06 -0.97
C ILE A 54 1.78 -7.54 -0.97
N LYS A 55 0.72 -6.81 -0.62
CA LYS A 55 0.79 -5.36 -0.45
C LYS A 55 1.57 -5.01 0.81
N ALA A 56 2.50 -4.06 0.69
CA ALA A 56 3.36 -3.59 1.77
C ALA A 56 3.54 -2.07 1.68
N LYS A 57 3.74 -1.44 2.84
CA LYS A 57 4.07 -0.02 2.91
C LYS A 57 5.57 0.15 3.17
N ILE A 58 6.25 0.87 2.29
CA ILE A 58 7.68 1.19 2.42
C ILE A 58 7.80 2.71 2.42
N GLY A 59 8.15 3.28 3.58
CA GLY A 59 8.09 4.73 3.78
C GLY A 59 6.65 5.24 3.61
N GLN A 60 6.44 6.10 2.61
CA GLN A 60 5.12 6.66 2.28
C GLN A 60 4.43 5.95 1.12
N GLU A 61 5.10 5.00 0.46
CA GLU A 61 4.57 4.34 -0.73
C GLU A 61 4.01 2.95 -0.42
N GLU A 62 2.89 2.63 -1.07
CA GLU A 62 2.37 1.26 -1.12
C GLU A 62 2.94 0.55 -2.34
N VAL A 63 3.63 -0.56 -2.09
CA VAL A 63 4.26 -1.41 -3.10
C VAL A 63 3.91 -2.88 -2.87
N PHE A 64 4.25 -3.72 -3.83
CA PHE A 64 3.95 -5.15 -3.79
C PHE A 64 5.22 -6.00 -3.68
N LEU A 65 5.17 -7.04 -2.86
CA LEU A 65 6.24 -8.02 -2.68
C LEU A 65 5.85 -9.34 -3.34
N CYS A 66 6.83 -10.08 -3.86
CA CYS A 66 6.57 -11.37 -4.50
C CYS A 66 6.23 -12.47 -3.50
N CYS A 67 6.72 -12.39 -2.26
CA CYS A 67 6.50 -13.43 -1.24
C CYS A 67 6.73 -12.90 0.18
N LYS A 68 6.32 -13.70 1.19
CA LYS A 68 6.49 -13.38 2.62
C LYS A 68 7.96 -13.22 3.01
N GLY A 69 8.88 -13.92 2.37
CA GLY A 69 10.32 -13.79 2.63
C GLY A 69 10.88 -12.39 2.35
N CYS A 70 10.25 -11.63 1.44
CA CYS A 70 10.67 -10.27 1.14
C CYS A 70 10.21 -9.23 2.18
N LEU A 71 9.35 -9.59 3.15
CA LEU A 71 8.88 -8.66 4.20
C LEU A 71 10.02 -8.15 5.09
N GLN A 72 11.07 -8.96 5.26
CA GLN A 72 12.26 -8.62 6.04
C GLN A 72 13.45 -8.27 5.13
N GLY A 73 13.23 -8.19 3.82
CA GLY A 73 14.27 -7.90 2.83
C GLY A 73 14.59 -6.41 2.75
N LYS A 74 15.82 -6.10 2.32
CA LYS A 74 16.21 -4.73 2.00
C LYS A 74 15.79 -4.40 0.56
N VAL A 75 15.16 -3.24 0.38
CA VAL A 75 14.85 -2.70 -0.94
C VAL A 75 16.16 -2.43 -1.68
N ASN A 76 16.21 -2.84 -2.95
CA ASN A 76 17.31 -2.53 -3.84
C ASN A 76 17.03 -1.22 -4.60
N ALA A 77 17.97 -0.29 -4.58
CA ALA A 77 17.82 1.02 -5.23
C ALA A 77 17.57 0.94 -6.74
N LYS A 78 18.16 -0.05 -7.44
CA LYS A 78 17.94 -0.26 -8.87
C LYS A 78 16.51 -0.73 -9.14
N HIS A 79 16.03 -1.72 -8.38
CA HIS A 79 14.66 -2.20 -8.51
C HIS A 79 13.65 -1.09 -8.19
N TRP A 80 13.95 -0.27 -7.18
CA TRP A 80 13.17 0.91 -6.84
C TRP A 80 13.04 1.87 -8.02
N GLY A 81 14.16 2.22 -8.67
CA GLY A 81 14.16 3.06 -9.87
C GLY A 81 13.35 2.46 -11.02
N THR A 82 13.46 1.15 -11.26
CA THR A 82 12.65 0.46 -12.28
C THR A 82 11.15 0.51 -11.98
N ILE A 83 10.76 0.31 -10.72
CA ILE A 83 9.35 0.39 -10.30
C ILE A 83 8.77 1.78 -10.58
N HIS A 84 9.51 2.83 -10.23
CA HIS A 84 9.10 4.22 -10.48
C HIS A 84 8.97 4.52 -11.97
N ALA A 85 9.92 4.04 -12.78
CA ALA A 85 9.84 4.17 -14.23
C ALA A 85 8.61 3.46 -14.82
N ASN A 86 8.24 2.28 -14.29
CA ASN A 86 7.05 1.56 -14.74
C ASN A 86 5.76 2.33 -14.43
N PHE A 87 5.62 2.88 -13.22
CA PHE A 87 4.48 3.70 -12.86
C PHE A 87 4.42 5.00 -13.68
N ALA A 88 5.55 5.69 -13.84
CA ALA A 88 5.64 6.88 -14.69
C ALA A 88 5.21 6.58 -16.12
N LYS A 89 5.67 5.46 -16.70
CA LYS A 89 5.26 5.02 -18.04
C LYS A 89 3.76 4.71 -18.13
N ALA A 90 3.18 4.06 -17.13
CA ALA A 90 1.75 3.74 -17.12
C ALA A 90 0.87 5.00 -17.03
N GLN A 91 1.40 6.08 -16.46
CA GLN A 91 0.72 7.36 -16.32
C GLN A 91 1.14 8.39 -17.38
N ALA A 92 2.05 8.02 -18.30
CA ALA A 92 2.60 8.93 -19.31
C ALA A 92 1.59 9.38 -20.36
N LYS A 93 0.31 9.04 -20.22
CA LYS A 93 -0.79 9.61 -20.98
C LYS A 93 -1.80 10.21 -20.01
N CYS A 94 -2.05 11.50 -20.13
CA CYS A 94 -3.14 12.17 -19.43
C CYS A 94 -4.46 11.60 -19.96
N HIS A 95 -5.15 10.81 -19.13
CA HIS A 95 -6.41 10.18 -19.52
C HIS A 95 -7.55 11.19 -19.72
N VAL A 96 -7.42 12.40 -19.15
CA VAL A 96 -8.40 13.49 -19.32
C VAL A 96 -8.22 14.20 -20.67
N MET A 97 -6.97 14.42 -21.08
CA MET A 97 -6.64 15.22 -22.28
C MET A 97 -6.18 14.38 -23.47
N ASP A 98 -6.08 13.07 -23.31
CA ASP A 98 -5.55 12.09 -24.26
C ASP A 98 -4.16 12.43 -24.84
N LYS A 99 -3.37 13.20 -24.10
CA LYS A 99 -2.02 13.66 -24.50
C LYS A 99 -0.95 13.04 -23.60
N PRO A 100 0.27 12.83 -24.12
CA PRO A 100 1.41 12.47 -23.27
C PRO A 100 1.72 13.55 -22.23
#